data_AF-Q01933-F1
#
_entry.id   AF-Q01933-F1
#
_cell.length_a   1.000
_cell.length_b   1.000
_cell.length_c   1.000
_cell.angle_alpha   90.00
_cell.angle_beta   90.00
_cell.angle_gamma   90.00
#
_symmetry.space_group_name_H-M   'P 1'
#
loop_
_entity.id
_entity.type
_entity.pdbx_description
1 polymer ?
#
loop_
_entity_poly.entity_id
_entity_poly.type
_entity_poly.pdbx_seq_one_letter_code
_entity_poly.pdbx_strand_id
1 'polypeptide(L)'
;LKLTMYNEDEVLFTRTMHGIMRNISHFCSRTKSRTWGKDGWQKIVVCIISDGRAKVHKRTLDALAAMGVYQGGIAKNVVNKKEVTAHVYEYTTQVSLDSDLKFKGAEKGIVPCQVIFCLKEKNQKKLDSHRWFFNAFGRMLDPNVCILLDVGTQPAPTALYHLWKAFDQDSNVAGAAGEIIAGKGKHYLGLLNPLVASQNFEYKLEN
;
A
#
# COMPACT_ATOMS: atom_id res chain seq x y z
N LEU A 1 0.63 -7.39 2.78
CA LEU A 1 -0.01 -6.05 2.84
C LEU A 1 -0.67 -5.77 1.50
N LYS A 2 -1.99 -5.59 1.45
CA LYS A 2 -2.72 -5.24 0.23
C LYS A 2 -2.99 -3.73 0.18
N LEU A 3 -2.65 -3.11 -0.94
CA LEU A 3 -3.04 -1.73 -1.27
C LEU A 3 -4.08 -1.77 -2.39
N THR A 4 -5.26 -1.18 -2.15
CA THR A 4 -6.20 -0.87 -3.23
C THR A 4 -5.84 0.47 -3.84
N MET A 5 -5.77 0.53 -5.17
CA MET A 5 -5.54 1.77 -5.91
C MET A 5 -6.55 1.89 -7.06
N TYR A 6 -7.08 3.09 -7.29
CA TYR A 6 -7.95 3.39 -8.43
C TYR A 6 -7.32 4.47 -9.32
N ASN A 7 -7.54 5.74 -8.98
CA ASN A 7 -7.11 6.89 -9.78
C ASN A 7 -6.40 7.96 -8.93
N GLU A 8 -5.94 7.60 -7.74
CA GLU A 8 -5.22 8.50 -6.84
C GLU A 8 -3.94 9.01 -7.52
N ASP A 9 -3.63 10.29 -7.29
CA ASP A 9 -2.44 10.94 -7.85
C ASP A 9 -1.13 10.45 -7.21
N GLU A 10 -0.01 10.92 -7.76
CA GLU A 10 1.31 10.52 -7.30
C GLU A 10 1.59 10.98 -5.87
N VAL A 11 0.97 12.07 -5.40
CA VAL A 11 1.20 12.59 -4.04
C VAL A 11 0.52 11.68 -3.02
N LEU A 12 -0.73 11.28 -3.27
CA LEU A 12 -1.46 10.33 -2.45
C LEU A 12 -0.76 8.95 -2.45
N PHE A 13 -0.34 8.49 -3.63
CA PHE A 13 0.40 7.24 -3.76
C PHE A 13 1.72 7.25 -2.99
N THR A 14 2.59 8.23 -3.25
CA THR A 14 3.92 8.32 -2.61
C THR A 14 3.79 8.52 -1.11
N ARG A 15 2.81 9.28 -0.62
CA ARG A 15 2.52 9.42 0.81
C ARG A 15 2.19 8.08 1.47
N THR A 16 1.29 7.30 0.87
CA THR A 16 0.92 5.96 1.37
C THR A 16 2.12 5.02 1.31
N MET A 17 2.76 4.90 0.16
CA MET A 17 3.86 3.96 -0.07
C MET A 17 5.08 4.28 0.79
N HIS A 18 5.43 5.56 0.95
CA HIS A 18 6.51 5.99 1.85
C HIS A 18 6.19 5.62 3.30
N GLY A 19 4.97 5.88 3.77
CA GLY A 19 4.53 5.50 5.11
C GLY A 19 4.64 3.98 5.36
N ILE A 20 4.29 3.18 4.35
CA ILE A 20 4.45 1.72 4.39
C ILE A 20 5.92 1.32 4.51
N MET A 21 6.79 1.85 3.65
CA MET A 21 8.22 1.52 3.67
C MET A 21 8.89 1.94 4.99
N ARG A 22 8.47 3.06 5.59
CA ARG A 22 8.87 3.48 6.95
C ARG A 22 8.39 2.51 8.03
N ASN A 23 7.18 1.98 7.91
CA ASN A 23 6.68 0.94 8.81
C ASN A 23 7.46 -0.38 8.65
N ILE A 24 7.77 -0.80 7.42
CA ILE A 24 8.64 -1.98 7.16
C ILE A 24 10.02 -1.77 7.79
N SER A 25 10.57 -0.56 7.68
CA SER A 25 11.83 -0.20 8.34
C SER A 25 11.72 -0.31 9.87
N HIS A 26 10.57 0.03 10.46
CA HIS A 26 10.32 -0.18 11.90
C HIS A 26 10.26 -1.66 12.29
N PHE A 27 9.64 -2.51 11.47
CA PHE A 27 9.74 -3.97 11.68
C PHE A 27 11.22 -4.40 11.68
N CYS A 28 12.02 -3.88 10.75
CA CYS A 28 13.43 -4.25 10.65
C CYS A 28 14.29 -3.74 11.81
N SER A 29 13.89 -2.65 12.47
CA SER A 29 14.61 -2.10 13.62
C SER A 29 14.30 -2.81 14.94
N ARG A 30 13.41 -3.81 14.96
CA ARG A 30 13.06 -4.53 16.20
C ARG A 30 14.19 -5.47 16.60
N THR A 31 14.94 -5.11 17.65
CA THR A 31 16.03 -5.95 18.20
C THR A 31 15.55 -6.96 19.24
N LYS A 32 14.41 -6.68 19.90
CA LYS A 32 13.78 -7.54 20.91
C LYS A 32 12.53 -8.20 20.35
N SER A 33 12.68 -9.00 19.28
CA SER A 33 11.59 -9.77 18.67
C SER A 33 12.10 -11.12 18.20
N ARG A 34 11.28 -12.17 18.35
CA ARG A 34 11.57 -13.50 17.77
C ARG A 34 11.30 -13.53 16.26
N THR A 35 10.37 -12.69 15.80
CA THR A 35 9.89 -12.68 14.41
C THR A 35 10.59 -11.61 13.57
N TRP A 36 10.83 -10.44 14.15
CA TRP A 36 11.32 -9.26 13.45
C TRP A 36 12.78 -8.94 13.78
N GLY A 37 13.46 -8.26 12.85
CA GLY A 37 14.89 -7.95 12.92
C GLY A 37 15.37 -7.46 11.56
N LYS A 38 16.69 -7.32 11.35
CA LYS A 38 17.29 -6.69 10.15
C LYS A 38 16.68 -7.14 8.82
N ASP A 39 16.37 -8.44 8.70
CA ASP A 39 15.83 -9.07 7.49
C ASP A 39 14.29 -9.21 7.52
N GLY A 40 13.62 -8.54 8.44
CA GLY A 40 12.16 -8.60 8.62
C GLY A 40 11.38 -8.19 7.36
N TRP A 41 11.97 -7.37 6.51
CA TRP A 41 11.38 -6.97 5.22
C TRP A 41 11.13 -8.17 4.29
N GLN A 42 11.92 -9.25 4.38
CA GLN A 42 11.73 -10.45 3.56
C GLN A 42 10.42 -11.18 3.87
N LYS A 43 9.85 -10.94 5.06
CA LYS A 43 8.58 -11.53 5.51
C LYS A 43 7.36 -10.68 5.13
N ILE A 44 7.55 -9.54 4.48
CA ILE A 44 6.49 -8.60 4.13
C ILE A 44 6.46 -8.39 2.62
N VAL A 45 5.34 -8.82 2.00
CA VAL A 45 5.03 -8.53 0.60
C VAL A 45 3.95 -7.44 0.52
N VAL A 46 4.20 -6.42 -0.30
CA VAL A 46 3.26 -5.35 -0.61
C VAL A 46 2.61 -5.65 -1.96
N CYS A 47 1.32 -5.98 -1.96
CA CYS A 47 0.54 -6.21 -3.16
C CYS A 47 -0.30 -4.97 -3.48
N ILE A 48 0.04 -4.25 -4.54
CA ILE A 48 -0.70 -3.10 -5.04
C ILE A 48 -1.65 -3.59 -6.13
N ILE A 49 -2.96 -3.44 -5.92
CA ILE A 49 -4.00 -3.81 -6.89
C ILE A 49 -4.63 -2.55 -7.46
N SER A 50 -4.29 -2.22 -8.71
CA SER A 50 -4.83 -1.07 -9.43
C SER A 50 -6.03 -1.45 -10.29
N ASP A 51 -7.16 -0.77 -10.05
CA ASP A 51 -8.47 -1.12 -10.61
C ASP A 51 -8.77 -0.42 -11.95
N GLY A 52 -8.18 -0.97 -13.01
CA GLY A 52 -8.44 -0.57 -14.38
C GLY A 52 -7.31 0.27 -14.98
N ARG A 53 -6.64 -0.26 -16.00
CA ARG A 53 -5.49 0.37 -16.66
C ARG A 53 -5.82 1.70 -17.33
N ALA A 54 -7.04 1.87 -17.83
CA ALA A 54 -7.47 3.16 -18.39
C ALA A 54 -7.81 4.21 -17.33
N LYS A 55 -7.91 3.82 -16.06
CA LYS A 55 -8.33 4.68 -14.94
C LYS A 55 -7.18 5.11 -14.03
N VAL A 56 -6.10 4.33 -14.00
CA VAL A 56 -4.90 4.67 -13.21
C VAL A 56 -4.33 6.03 -13.63
N HIS A 57 -3.93 6.83 -12.64
CA HIS A 57 -3.34 8.14 -12.88
C HIS A 57 -1.94 7.99 -13.48
N LYS A 58 -1.64 8.72 -14.57
CA LYS A 58 -0.38 8.59 -15.31
C LYS A 58 0.85 8.87 -14.44
N ARG A 59 0.81 9.94 -13.64
CA ARG A 59 1.94 10.29 -12.76
C ARG A 59 2.16 9.27 -11.64
N THR A 60 1.13 8.51 -11.28
CA THR A 60 1.25 7.40 -10.33
C THR A 60 1.98 6.22 -10.97
N LEU A 61 1.75 5.95 -12.25
CA LEU A 61 2.58 5.00 -13.02
C LEU A 61 4.02 5.49 -13.15
N ASP A 62 4.24 6.79 -13.35
CA ASP A 62 5.59 7.38 -13.40
C ASP A 62 6.31 7.21 -12.06
N ALA A 63 5.61 7.40 -10.93
CA ALA A 63 6.14 7.16 -9.58
C ALA A 63 6.47 5.68 -9.35
N LEU A 64 5.59 4.76 -9.77
CA LEU A 64 5.85 3.31 -9.71
C LEU A 64 7.06 2.92 -10.57
N ALA A 65 7.21 3.53 -11.76
CA ALA A 65 8.35 3.31 -12.65
C ALA A 65 9.65 3.85 -12.04
N ALA A 66 9.62 5.04 -11.44
CA ALA A 66 10.74 5.63 -10.71
C ALA A 66 11.19 4.76 -9.52
N MET A 67 10.27 4.03 -8.89
CA MET A 67 10.57 3.04 -7.85
C MET A 67 11.03 1.68 -8.41
N GLY A 68 11.04 1.49 -9.73
CA GLY A 68 11.42 0.25 -10.42
C GLY A 68 10.30 -0.79 -10.50
N VAL A 69 9.12 -0.51 -9.95
CA VAL A 69 8.00 -1.46 -9.82
C VAL A 69 7.21 -1.61 -11.12
N TYR A 70 7.24 -0.61 -12.00
CA TYR A 70 6.47 -0.60 -13.25
C TYR A 70 7.34 -0.27 -14.46
N GLN A 71 7.05 -0.91 -15.59
CA GLN A 71 7.68 -0.63 -16.88
C GLN A 71 6.59 -0.33 -17.93
N GLY A 72 6.63 0.90 -18.46
CA GLY A 72 5.71 1.36 -19.50
C GLY A 72 5.95 0.66 -20.84
N GLY A 73 4.88 0.54 -21.64
CA GLY A 73 4.97 0.07 -23.04
C GLY A 73 4.96 -1.45 -23.24
N ILE A 74 4.98 -2.25 -22.16
CA ILE A 74 4.98 -3.72 -22.25
C ILE A 74 3.57 -4.31 -22.23
N ALA A 75 2.62 -3.61 -21.60
CA ALA A 75 1.24 -4.06 -21.43
C ALA A 75 0.51 -4.26 -22.78
N LYS A 76 -0.08 -5.45 -22.98
CA LYS A 76 -0.85 -5.85 -24.16
C LYS A 76 -2.30 -6.19 -23.81
N ASN A 77 -3.25 -5.87 -24.69
CA ASN A 77 -4.67 -6.15 -24.45
C ASN A 77 -5.03 -7.62 -24.72
N VAL A 78 -4.29 -8.29 -25.60
CA VAL A 78 -4.55 -9.68 -26.03
C VAL A 78 -3.23 -10.44 -26.13
N VAL A 79 -3.21 -11.67 -25.61
CA VAL A 79 -2.11 -12.62 -25.74
C VAL A 79 -2.68 -13.97 -26.14
N ASN A 80 -2.13 -14.61 -27.18
CA ASN A 80 -2.61 -15.91 -27.68
C ASN A 80 -4.13 -15.93 -27.95
N LYS A 81 -4.66 -14.85 -28.55
CA LYS A 81 -6.10 -14.65 -28.83
C LYS A 81 -7.01 -14.61 -27.59
N LYS A 82 -6.45 -14.53 -26.38
CA LYS A 82 -7.19 -14.34 -25.13
C LYS A 82 -7.00 -12.92 -24.62
N GLU A 83 -8.10 -12.31 -24.18
CA GLU A 83 -8.05 -11.00 -23.51
C GLU A 83 -7.17 -11.10 -22.25
N VAL A 84 -6.28 -10.13 -22.08
CA VAL A 84 -5.54 -9.97 -20.83
C VAL A 84 -6.49 -9.43 -19.77
N THR A 85 -6.45 -10.01 -18.58
CA THR A 85 -7.28 -9.56 -17.46
C THR A 85 -6.53 -8.64 -16.51
N ALA A 86 -5.21 -8.81 -16.40
CA ALA A 86 -4.33 -8.00 -15.60
C ALA A 86 -2.87 -8.12 -16.05
N HIS A 87 -2.07 -7.11 -15.72
CA HIS A 87 -0.62 -7.11 -15.84
C HIS A 87 0.01 -7.17 -14.46
N VAL A 88 0.92 -8.12 -14.24
CA VAL A 88 1.59 -8.30 -12.95
C VAL A 88 3.08 -7.99 -13.11
N TYR A 89 3.58 -7.14 -12.22
CA TYR A 89 4.98 -6.77 -12.10
C TYR A 89 5.46 -7.11 -10.70
N GLU A 90 6.68 -7.59 -10.58
CA GLU A 90 7.28 -7.93 -9.31
C GLU A 90 8.68 -7.31 -9.22
N TYR A 91 8.95 -6.63 -8.12
CA TYR A 91 10.25 -5.99 -7.91
C TYR A 91 10.54 -5.76 -6.43
N THR A 92 11.80 -5.95 -6.03
CA THR A 92 12.27 -5.56 -4.70
C THR A 92 12.82 -4.14 -4.77
N THR A 93 11.99 -3.15 -4.43
CA THR A 93 12.43 -1.76 -4.46
C THR A 93 13.26 -1.42 -3.22
N GLN A 94 14.33 -0.64 -3.43
CA GLN A 94 15.23 -0.16 -2.36
C GLN A 94 15.13 1.35 -2.15
N VAL A 95 14.24 2.01 -2.89
CA VAL A 95 14.05 3.46 -2.84
C VAL A 95 12.57 3.76 -2.63
N SER A 96 12.31 4.83 -1.89
CA SER A 96 10.97 5.40 -1.73
C SER A 96 10.96 6.80 -2.31
N LEU A 97 9.84 7.23 -2.86
CA LEU A 97 9.54 8.64 -3.09
C LEU A 97 8.71 9.18 -1.91
N ASP A 98 9.09 10.33 -1.36
CA ASP A 98 8.26 11.03 -0.37
C ASP A 98 7.18 11.89 -1.06
N SER A 99 6.34 12.56 -0.27
CA SER A 99 5.27 13.43 -0.79
C SER A 99 5.77 14.66 -1.56
N ASP A 100 7.05 15.02 -1.40
CA ASP A 100 7.72 16.07 -2.17
C ASP A 100 8.38 15.51 -3.44
N LEU A 101 8.11 14.24 -3.79
CA LEU A 101 8.67 13.49 -4.90
C LEU A 101 10.20 13.38 -4.86
N LYS A 102 10.79 13.39 -3.66
CA LYS A 102 12.22 13.20 -3.45
C LYS A 102 12.52 11.75 -3.09
N PHE A 103 13.54 11.20 -3.74
CA PHE A 103 14.04 9.87 -3.41
C PHE A 103 14.60 9.80 -1.99
N LYS A 104 14.31 8.69 -1.32
CA LYS A 104 14.86 8.28 -0.03
C LYS A 104 15.37 6.86 -0.18
N GLY A 105 16.65 6.64 0.09
CA GLY A 105 17.27 5.32 0.10
C GLY A 105 17.68 4.88 1.50
N ALA A 106 18.65 3.97 1.54
CA ALA A 106 19.21 3.40 2.76
C ALA A 106 19.76 4.47 3.72
N GLU A 107 20.29 5.58 3.19
CA GLU A 107 20.81 6.72 3.96
C GLU A 107 19.73 7.43 4.80
N LYS A 108 18.45 7.24 4.45
CA LYS A 108 17.29 7.72 5.22
C LYS A 108 16.60 6.60 5.99
N GLY A 109 17.24 5.44 6.09
CA GLY A 109 16.72 4.26 6.80
C GLY A 109 15.60 3.56 6.07
N ILE A 110 15.50 3.71 4.74
CA ILE A 110 14.62 2.87 3.92
C ILE A 110 15.29 1.51 3.73
N VAL A 111 14.54 0.45 4.01
CA VAL A 111 14.95 -0.94 3.77
C VAL A 111 14.31 -1.47 2.47
N PRO A 112 14.82 -2.57 1.90
CA PRO A 112 14.19 -3.19 0.73
C PRO A 112 12.71 -3.53 0.99
N CYS A 113 11.89 -3.46 -0.04
CA CYS A 113 10.46 -3.76 0.03
C CYS A 113 10.05 -4.64 -1.16
N GLN A 114 9.53 -5.83 -0.89
CA GLN A 114 9.02 -6.72 -1.93
C GLN A 114 7.65 -6.21 -2.40
N VAL A 115 7.55 -5.83 -3.67
CA VAL A 115 6.32 -5.28 -4.24
C VAL A 115 5.83 -6.16 -5.39
N ILE A 116 4.55 -6.53 -5.33
CA ILE A 116 3.79 -7.08 -6.43
C ILE A 116 2.80 -6.01 -6.87
N PHE A 117 2.92 -5.52 -8.10
CA PHE A 117 1.99 -4.59 -8.69
C PHE A 117 1.11 -5.30 -9.72
N CYS A 118 -0.20 -5.35 -9.44
CA CYS A 118 -1.21 -5.89 -10.33
C CYS A 118 -2.05 -4.75 -10.90
N LEU A 119 -1.94 -4.54 -12.21
CA LEU A 119 -2.71 -3.56 -12.96
C LEU A 119 -3.82 -4.28 -13.73
N LYS A 120 -5.05 -4.19 -13.23
CA LYS A 120 -6.23 -4.82 -13.86
C LYS A 120 -6.56 -4.10 -15.17
N GLU A 121 -7.01 -4.83 -16.19
CA GLU A 121 -7.45 -4.21 -17.44
C GLU A 121 -8.78 -3.46 -17.28
N LYS A 122 -9.74 -4.06 -16.57
CA LYS A 122 -11.11 -3.53 -16.39
C LYS A 122 -11.28 -2.99 -14.97
N ASN A 123 -11.95 -1.84 -14.84
CA ASN A 123 -12.41 -1.33 -13.55
C ASN A 123 -13.64 -2.15 -13.11
N GLN A 124 -13.51 -2.87 -11.99
CA GLN A 124 -14.55 -3.73 -11.43
C GLN A 124 -14.87 -3.41 -9.95
N LYS A 125 -14.47 -2.22 -9.50
CA LYS A 125 -14.62 -1.70 -8.15
C LYS A 125 -13.81 -2.43 -7.09
N LYS A 126 -13.80 -1.84 -5.89
CA LYS A 126 -13.01 -2.26 -4.72
C LYS A 126 -13.21 -3.73 -4.32
N LEU A 127 -14.45 -4.23 -4.32
CA LEU A 127 -14.76 -5.62 -3.95
C LEU A 127 -14.08 -6.64 -4.87
N ASP A 128 -14.07 -6.38 -6.19
CA ASP A 128 -13.36 -7.23 -7.13
C ASP A 128 -11.84 -7.17 -6.89
N SER A 129 -11.29 -5.99 -6.60
CA SER A 129 -9.88 -5.86 -6.22
C SER A 129 -9.52 -6.63 -4.93
N HIS A 130 -10.45 -6.77 -3.97
CA HIS A 130 -10.27 -7.69 -2.84
C HIS A 130 -10.30 -9.16 -3.27
N ARG A 131 -11.18 -9.54 -4.20
CA ARG A 131 -11.24 -10.89 -4.76
C ARG A 131 -9.93 -11.28 -5.45
N TRP A 132 -9.36 -10.38 -6.26
CA TRP A 132 -8.03 -10.57 -6.86
C TRP A 132 -6.96 -10.83 -5.81
N PHE A 133 -6.96 -10.04 -4.74
CA PHE A 133 -6.01 -10.24 -3.66
C PHE A 133 -6.20 -11.59 -2.98
N PHE A 134 -7.36 -11.88 -2.39
CA PHE A 134 -7.53 -13.09 -1.58
C PHE A 134 -7.53 -14.39 -2.39
N ASN A 135 -8.12 -14.41 -3.59
CA ASN A 135 -8.26 -15.65 -4.35
C ASN A 135 -7.05 -15.99 -5.24
N ALA A 136 -6.22 -15.01 -5.59
CA ALA A 136 -5.03 -15.22 -6.41
C ALA A 136 -3.75 -15.01 -5.59
N PHE A 137 -3.41 -13.78 -5.23
CA PHE A 137 -2.15 -13.48 -4.57
C PHE A 137 -2.05 -14.04 -3.15
N GLY A 138 -3.10 -13.90 -2.34
CA GLY A 138 -3.17 -14.42 -0.99
C GLY A 138 -3.07 -15.94 -0.96
N ARG A 139 -3.70 -16.64 -1.91
CA ARG A 139 -3.54 -18.10 -2.04
C ARG A 139 -2.12 -18.53 -2.40
N MET A 140 -1.40 -17.73 -3.20
CA MET A 140 -0.02 -18.05 -3.59
C MET A 140 0.99 -17.70 -2.50
N LEU A 141 0.78 -16.58 -1.80
CA LEU A 141 1.68 -16.08 -0.76
C LEU A 141 1.47 -16.75 0.61
N ASP A 142 0.31 -17.37 0.83
CA ASP A 142 -0.11 -17.99 2.09
C ASP A 142 0.23 -17.15 3.35
N PRO A 143 -0.26 -15.90 3.44
CA PRO A 143 0.16 -14.97 4.48
C PRO A 143 -0.49 -15.29 5.83
N ASN A 144 0.31 -15.31 6.91
CA ASN A 144 -0.19 -15.40 8.29
C ASN A 144 -1.10 -14.22 8.67
N VAL A 145 -0.78 -13.01 8.19
CA VAL A 145 -1.56 -11.79 8.49
C VAL A 145 -1.73 -10.97 7.21
N CYS A 146 -2.98 -10.62 6.89
CA CYS A 146 -3.32 -9.69 5.82
C CYS A 146 -3.71 -8.33 6.38
N ILE A 147 -2.91 -7.30 6.07
CA ILE A 147 -3.30 -5.90 6.33
C ILE A 147 -3.80 -5.29 5.01
N LEU A 148 -4.95 -4.61 5.06
CA LEU A 148 -5.60 -3.97 3.92
C LEU A 148 -5.53 -2.45 4.08
N LEU A 149 -5.06 -1.74 3.06
CA LEU A 149 -5.03 -0.28 3.02
C LEU A 149 -5.51 0.21 1.65
N ASP A 150 -6.03 1.43 1.60
CA ASP A 150 -6.31 2.14 0.36
C ASP A 150 -5.23 3.20 0.11
N VAL A 151 -4.91 3.43 -1.16
CA VAL A 151 -4.03 4.53 -1.54
C VAL A 151 -4.68 5.86 -1.15
N GLY A 152 -3.87 6.78 -0.62
CA GLY A 152 -4.34 8.00 0.02
C GLY A 152 -4.32 7.94 1.54
N THR A 153 -4.35 6.74 2.15
CA THR A 153 -4.17 6.58 3.60
C THR A 153 -2.68 6.48 3.94
N GLN A 154 -2.20 7.36 4.81
CA GLN A 154 -0.84 7.28 5.34
C GLN A 154 -0.85 6.50 6.65
N PRO A 155 -0.18 5.33 6.75
CA PRO A 155 -0.05 4.66 8.04
C PRO A 155 0.82 5.51 8.96
N ALA A 156 0.35 5.71 10.19
CA ALA A 156 1.14 6.37 11.23
C ALA A 156 2.45 5.59 11.51
N PRO A 157 3.46 6.22 12.13
CA PRO A 157 4.66 5.50 12.54
C PRO A 157 4.27 4.29 13.39
N THR A 158 4.83 3.12 13.08
CA THR A 158 4.61 1.85 13.80
C THR A 158 3.20 1.24 13.72
N ALA A 159 2.23 1.89 13.06
CA ALA A 159 0.84 1.41 12.99
C ALA A 159 0.72 -0.03 12.45
N LEU A 160 1.47 -0.35 11.39
CA LEU A 160 1.42 -1.71 10.81
C LEU A 160 1.98 -2.77 11.76
N TYR A 161 2.98 -2.40 12.56
CA TYR A 161 3.53 -3.28 13.59
C TYR A 161 2.50 -3.57 14.67
N HIS A 162 1.74 -2.56 15.12
CA HIS A 162 0.70 -2.77 16.12
C HIS A 162 -0.46 -3.63 15.60
N LEU A 163 -0.88 -3.44 14.34
CA LEU A 163 -1.87 -4.32 13.71
C LEU A 163 -1.38 -5.77 13.68
N TRP A 164 -0.14 -6.02 13.24
CA TRP A 164 0.44 -7.36 13.28
C TRP A 164 0.57 -7.90 14.71
N LYS A 165 0.98 -7.05 15.66
CA LYS A 165 1.25 -7.45 17.04
C LYS A 165 0.00 -7.95 17.76
N ALA A 166 -1.18 -7.47 17.41
CA ALA A 166 -2.44 -7.97 17.94
C ALA A 166 -2.62 -9.47 17.67
N PHE A 167 -2.35 -9.92 16.43
CA PHE A 167 -2.40 -11.34 16.06
C PHE A 167 -1.28 -12.17 16.71
N ASP A 168 -0.10 -11.58 16.91
CA ASP A 168 1.03 -12.25 17.57
C ASP A 168 0.83 -12.39 19.10
N GLN A 169 0.00 -11.55 19.71
CA GLN A 169 -0.27 -11.59 21.15
C GLN A 169 -1.39 -12.57 21.53
N ASP A 170 -2.39 -12.73 20.68
CA ASP A 170 -3.54 -13.59 20.95
C ASP A 170 -3.95 -14.35 19.68
N SER A 171 -3.84 -15.68 19.74
CA SER A 171 -4.19 -16.58 18.65
C SER A 171 -5.69 -16.62 18.34
N ASN A 172 -6.54 -16.07 19.22
CA ASN A 172 -7.99 -15.98 19.01
C ASN A 172 -8.41 -14.73 18.23
N VAL A 173 -7.49 -13.80 17.96
CA VAL A 173 -7.78 -12.57 17.22
C VAL A 173 -7.99 -12.90 15.74
N ALA A 174 -9.22 -12.72 15.26
CA ALA A 174 -9.58 -12.87 13.85
C ALA A 174 -9.44 -11.57 13.04
N GLY A 175 -9.33 -10.41 13.71
CA GLY A 175 -9.27 -9.11 13.07
C GLY A 175 -8.77 -8.01 14.00
N ALA A 176 -8.06 -7.03 13.43
CA ALA A 176 -7.66 -5.80 14.10
C ALA A 176 -7.88 -4.62 13.15
N ALA A 177 -8.37 -3.50 13.68
CA ALA A 177 -8.60 -2.26 12.95
C ALA A 177 -7.79 -1.13 13.60
N GLY A 178 -7.29 -0.23 12.77
CA GLY A 178 -6.70 1.03 13.22
C GLY A 178 -7.68 2.18 13.04
N GLU A 179 -7.54 3.23 13.82
CA GLU A 179 -8.31 4.46 13.66
C GLU A 179 -7.84 5.23 12.41
N ILE A 180 -8.81 5.71 11.61
CA ILE A 180 -8.55 6.59 10.47
C ILE A 180 -8.91 8.02 10.86
N ILE A 181 -7.96 8.95 10.66
CA ILE A 181 -8.18 10.37 10.89
C ILE A 181 -7.99 11.16 9.60
N ALA A 182 -8.82 12.19 9.40
CA ALA A 182 -8.64 13.09 8.28
C ALA A 182 -7.36 13.93 8.45
N GLY A 183 -6.70 14.24 7.33
CA GLY A 183 -5.54 15.13 7.32
C GLY A 183 -5.97 16.57 7.63
N LYS A 184 -5.79 17.02 8.86
CA LYS A 184 -6.25 18.36 9.33
C LYS A 184 -5.33 19.51 8.92
N GLY A 185 -4.23 19.23 8.22
CA GLY A 185 -3.23 20.23 7.84
C GLY A 185 -2.46 20.80 9.03
N LYS A 186 -1.59 21.79 8.75
CA LYS A 186 -0.87 22.51 9.82
C LYS A 186 -1.88 23.28 10.69
N HIS A 187 -1.71 23.21 12.01
CA HIS A 187 -2.54 23.91 12.99
C HIS A 187 -4.05 23.72 12.81
N TYR A 188 -4.49 22.54 12.34
CA TYR A 188 -5.91 22.23 12.12
C TYR A 188 -6.63 23.12 11.09
N LEU A 189 -5.89 23.92 10.30
CA LEU A 189 -6.47 24.83 9.31
C LEU A 189 -7.31 24.10 8.25
N GLY A 190 -7.04 22.82 8.00
CA GLY A 190 -7.84 21.98 7.13
C GLY A 190 -9.29 21.85 7.58
N LEU A 191 -9.59 21.93 8.88
CA LEU A 191 -10.97 21.86 9.39
C LEU A 191 -11.82 23.09 9.04
N LEU A 192 -11.21 24.18 8.57
CA LEU A 192 -11.94 25.32 8.01
C LEU A 192 -12.51 25.00 6.62
N ASN A 193 -11.98 23.98 5.93
CA ASN A 193 -12.55 23.50 4.68
C ASN A 193 -13.73 22.57 5.00
N PRO A 194 -14.96 22.88 4.54
CA PRO A 194 -16.14 22.09 4.86
C PRO A 194 -16.01 20.62 4.40
N LEU A 195 -15.31 20.34 3.30
CA LEU A 195 -15.09 18.97 2.84
C LEU A 195 -14.23 18.16 3.81
N VAL A 196 -13.15 18.76 4.31
CA VAL A 196 -12.24 18.11 5.28
C VAL A 196 -12.93 17.98 6.64
N ALA A 197 -13.72 18.97 7.04
CA ALA A 197 -14.51 18.93 8.27
C ALA A 197 -15.56 17.82 8.24
N SER A 198 -16.32 17.72 7.14
CA SER A 198 -17.30 16.64 6.92
C SER A 198 -16.63 15.28 6.92
N GLN A 199 -15.49 15.12 6.22
CA GLN A 199 -14.73 13.86 6.22
C GLN A 199 -14.23 13.49 7.62
N ASN A 200 -13.75 14.46 8.39
CA ASN A 200 -13.30 14.25 9.75
C ASN A 200 -14.46 13.86 10.69
N PHE A 201 -15.65 14.40 10.46
CA PHE A 201 -16.86 14.04 11.21
C PHE A 201 -17.32 12.62 10.87
N GLU A 202 -17.38 12.28 9.58
CA GLU A 202 -17.71 10.92 9.09
C GLU A 202 -16.81 9.87 9.75
N TYR A 203 -15.49 10.06 9.69
CA TYR A 203 -14.54 9.12 10.32
C TYR A 203 -14.69 9.02 11.84
N LYS A 204 -15.24 10.03 12.52
CA LYS A 204 -15.50 9.95 13.97
C LYS A 204 -16.80 9.25 14.32
N LEU A 205 -17.77 9.22 13.41
CA LEU A 205 -19.03 8.51 13.62
C LEU A 205 -18.94 7.04 13.22
N GLU A 206 -18.08 6.70 12.26
CA GLU A 206 -17.92 5.35 11.74
C GLU A 206 -16.96 4.46 12.56
N ASN A 207 -16.20 5.04 13.49
CA ASN A 207 -15.32 4.32 14.43
C ASN A 207 -15.96 4.24 15.82
#